data_AF-A0A1Y3BG57-F1
#
_entry.id   AF-A0A1Y3BG57-F1
#
_cell.length_a   1.000
_cell.length_b   1.000
_cell.length_c   1.000
_cell.angle_alpha   90.00
_cell.angle_beta   90.00
_cell.angle_gamma   90.00
#
_symmetry.space_group_name_H-M   'P 1'
#
loop_
_entity.id
_entity.type
_entity.pdbx_description
1 polymer ?
#
loop_
_entity_poly.entity_id
_entity_poly.type
_entity_poly.pdbx_seq_one_letter_code
_entity_poly.pdbx_strand_id
1 'polypeptide(L)'
;TDRKIRVKFDAEKSSRLAWNFRPSQPSIVCSPGETVLAFYTAKNELDRPVNGIATYTILPYEAGKYFNKIQCFCFEEQQLNANEEVDLPVFFFIDPEFNRDPFLFDVNEIILSYNFFETKEGFKLPKPPGFRAHYPTS
;
A
#
# COMPACT_ATOMS: atom_id res chain seq x y z
N THR A 1 8.61 13.91 21.44
CA THR A 1 9.56 12.82 21.09
C THR A 1 9.84 12.95 19.61
N ASP A 2 11.11 13.06 19.19
CA ASP A 2 11.51 13.22 17.78
C ASP A 2 11.99 11.88 17.19
N ARG A 3 11.26 10.80 17.48
CA ARG A 3 11.61 9.47 16.98
C ARG A 3 11.36 9.43 15.47
N LYS A 4 12.40 9.14 14.70
CA LYS A 4 12.33 8.99 13.26
C LYS A 4 12.13 7.54 12.87
N ILE A 5 11.10 7.28 12.09
CA ILE A 5 10.79 5.96 11.52
C ILE A 5 11.03 6.02 10.03
N ARG A 6 11.83 5.09 9.51
CA ARG A 6 11.97 4.86 8.08
C ARG A 6 10.80 4.01 7.61
N VAL A 7 10.02 4.52 6.66
CA VAL A 7 9.04 3.73 5.92
C VAL A 7 9.67 3.34 4.60
N LYS A 8 9.96 2.06 4.42
CA LYS A 8 10.45 1.48 3.16
C LYS A 8 9.26 1.06 2.30
N PHE A 9 9.31 1.42 1.03
CA PHE A 9 8.27 1.08 0.07
C PHE A 9 8.74 -0.07 -0.80
N ASP A 10 7.91 -1.10 -0.86
CA ASP A 10 8.20 -2.31 -1.59
C ASP A 10 7.02 -2.67 -2.51
N ALA A 11 7.37 -3.19 -3.68
CA ALA A 11 6.41 -3.51 -4.73
C ALA A 11 6.77 -4.86 -5.33
N GLU A 12 5.96 -5.86 -5.03
CA GLU A 12 6.09 -7.18 -5.60
C GLU A 12 5.13 -7.31 -6.79
N LYS A 13 5.68 -7.74 -7.93
CA LYS A 13 4.87 -8.19 -9.07
C LYS A 13 4.48 -9.64 -8.80
N SER A 14 3.19 -9.93 -8.70
CA SER A 14 2.78 -11.32 -8.88
C SER A 14 3.16 -11.73 -10.31
N SER A 15 3.70 -12.94 -10.48
CA SER A 15 4.18 -13.48 -11.76
C SER A 15 3.13 -13.53 -12.88
N ARG A 16 1.89 -13.14 -12.60
CA ARG A 16 0.75 -13.13 -13.53
C ARG A 16 0.33 -11.73 -13.98
N LEU A 17 0.74 -10.65 -13.30
CA LEU A 17 0.37 -9.30 -13.73
C LEU A 17 1.46 -8.68 -14.61
N ALA A 18 1.08 -8.27 -15.81
CA ALA A 18 1.97 -7.64 -16.79
C ALA A 18 2.26 -6.15 -16.51
N TRP A 19 1.86 -5.65 -15.35
CA TRP A 19 2.12 -4.26 -14.97
C TRP A 19 3.53 -4.08 -14.45
N ASN A 20 4.14 -2.99 -14.89
CA ASN A 20 5.33 -2.46 -14.26
C ASN A 20 4.95 -1.58 -13.08
N PHE A 21 4.82 -2.22 -11.91
CA PHE A 21 4.51 -1.57 -10.65
C PHE A 21 5.77 -1.39 -9.80
N ARG A 22 6.03 -0.15 -9.37
CA ARG A 22 7.23 0.22 -8.59
C ARG A 22 6.95 1.42 -7.68
N PRO A 23 7.62 1.52 -6.52
CA PRO A 23 7.55 2.73 -5.73
C PRO A 23 8.28 3.87 -6.47
N SER A 24 7.74 5.09 -6.39
CA SER A 24 8.40 6.27 -6.97
C SER A 24 9.67 6.65 -6.20
N GLN A 25 9.75 6.27 -4.93
CA GLN A 25 10.93 6.40 -4.08
C GLN A 25 11.08 5.20 -3.14
N PRO A 26 12.31 4.79 -2.77
CA PRO A 26 12.51 3.55 -2.00
C PRO A 26 12.14 3.66 -0.52
N SER A 27 12.18 4.86 0.06
CA SER A 27 11.77 5.09 1.45
C SER A 27 11.47 6.56 1.75
N ILE A 28 10.80 6.80 2.86
CA ILE A 28 10.63 8.10 3.54
C ILE A 28 11.05 7.94 5.00
N VAL A 29 11.48 9.03 5.63
CA VAL A 29 11.65 9.10 7.08
C VAL A 29 10.62 10.08 7.62
N CYS A 30 9.80 9.67 8.58
CA CYS A 30 8.79 10.51 9.23
C CYS A 30 8.75 10.26 10.73
N SER A 31 8.14 11.19 11.47
CA SER A 31 7.85 10.99 12.90
C SER A 31 6.43 10.43 13.09
N PRO A 32 6.15 9.58 14.10
CA PRO A 32 4.77 9.22 14.43
C PRO A 32 3.90 10.46 14.71
N GLY A 33 2.72 10.51 14.10
CA GLY A 33 1.81 11.66 14.04
C GLY A 33 1.97 12.54 12.79
N GLU A 34 3.07 12.39 12.03
CA GLU A 34 3.28 13.10 10.77
C GLU A 34 2.52 12.41 9.63
N THR A 35 1.81 13.20 8.83
CA THR A 35 1.13 12.71 7.62
C THR A 35 2.11 12.63 6.46
N VAL A 36 2.06 11.52 5.73
CA VAL A 36 2.96 11.21 4.63
C VAL A 36 2.15 10.90 3.38
N LEU A 37 2.52 11.54 2.28
CA LEU A 37 2.06 11.22 0.94
C LEU A 37 3.22 10.60 0.16
N ALA A 38 3.03 9.37 -0.31
CA ALA A 38 3.98 8.65 -1.16
C ALA A 38 3.28 8.20 -2.44
N PHE A 39 4.07 7.90 -3.47
CA PHE A 39 3.54 7.47 -4.77
C PHE A 39 4.15 6.14 -5.20
N TYR A 40 3.35 5.36 -5.90
CA TYR A 40 3.78 4.23 -6.69
C TYR A 40 3.40 4.47 -8.14
N THR A 41 4.27 4.10 -9.07
CA THR A 41 3.97 4.17 -10.50
C THR A 41 3.52 2.79 -10.99
N ALA A 42 2.41 2.74 -11.72
CA ALA A 42 1.90 1.54 -12.36
C ALA A 42 1.82 1.79 -13.88
N LYS A 43 2.45 0.92 -14.67
CA LYS A 43 2.36 0.95 -16.13
C LYS A 43 1.86 -0.37 -16.69
N ASN A 44 0.85 -0.33 -17.55
CA ASN A 44 0.47 -1.48 -18.35
C ASN A 44 1.35 -1.56 -19.61
N GLU A 45 2.21 -2.57 -19.71
CA GLU A 45 3.11 -2.74 -20.86
C GLU A 45 2.47 -3.55 -22.01
N LEU A 46 1.19 -3.90 -21.91
CA LEU A 46 0.45 -4.62 -22.95
C LEU A 46 -0.32 -3.66 -23.87
N ASP A 47 -0.65 -4.16 -25.06
CA ASP A 47 -1.48 -3.47 -26.07
C ASP A 47 -2.99 -3.68 -25.86
N ARG A 48 -3.41 -4.01 -24.64
CA ARG A 48 -4.82 -4.22 -24.25
C ARG A 48 -5.07 -3.74 -22.82
N PRO A 49 -6.30 -3.33 -22.47
CA PRO A 49 -6.63 -3.00 -21.09
C PRO A 49 -6.46 -4.22 -20.17
N VAL A 50 -5.99 -3.96 -18.95
CA VAL A 50 -5.81 -4.96 -17.91
C VAL A 50 -6.40 -4.40 -16.63
N ASN A 51 -7.10 -5.25 -15.88
CA ASN A 51 -7.58 -4.91 -14.56
C ASN A 51 -6.67 -5.53 -13.50
N GLY A 52 -6.39 -4.75 -12.46
CA GLY A 52 -5.54 -5.15 -11.36
C GLY A 52 -6.16 -4.79 -10.03
N ILE A 53 -5.90 -5.62 -9.02
CA ILE A 53 -6.22 -5.31 -7.63
C ILE A 53 -4.98 -5.47 -6.76
N ALA A 54 -4.81 -4.55 -5.82
CA ALA A 54 -3.68 -4.55 -4.93
C ALA A 54 -4.08 -5.01 -3.53
N THR A 55 -3.20 -5.80 -2.93
CA THR A 55 -3.15 -6.06 -1.49
C THR A 55 -1.88 -5.45 -0.92
N TYR A 56 -1.81 -5.30 0.40
CA TYR A 56 -0.62 -4.81 1.05
C TYR A 56 -0.33 -5.57 2.34
N THR A 57 0.93 -5.51 2.75
CA THR A 57 1.41 -6.00 4.04
C THR A 57 2.27 -4.93 4.70
N ILE A 58 2.17 -4.84 6.03
CA ILE A 58 3.03 -4.00 6.87
C ILE A 58 3.94 -4.93 7.67
N LEU A 59 5.25 -4.67 7.62
CA LEU A 59 6.24 -5.37 8.44
C LEU A 59 7.02 -4.36 9.30
N PRO A 60 7.34 -4.68 10.56
CA PRO A 60 6.85 -5.86 11.31
C PRO A 60 5.32 -5.80 11.50
N TYR A 61 4.67 -6.97 11.61
CA TYR A 61 3.21 -7.07 11.62
C TYR A 61 2.57 -6.30 12.78
N GLU A 62 3.27 -6.24 13.92
CA GLU A 62 2.88 -5.52 15.12
C GLU A 62 2.78 -4.01 14.89
N ALA A 63 3.53 -3.46 13.92
CA ALA A 63 3.44 -2.07 13.53
C ALA A 63 2.15 -1.77 12.73
N GLY A 64 1.54 -2.79 12.12
CA GLY A 64 0.33 -2.65 11.30
C GLY A 64 -0.84 -2.00 12.03
N LYS A 65 -0.99 -2.25 13.35
CA LYS A 65 -2.06 -1.64 14.17
C LYS A 65 -1.91 -0.13 14.38
N TYR A 66 -0.71 0.40 14.17
CA TYR A 66 -0.41 1.83 14.27
C TYR A 66 -0.33 2.51 12.89
N PHE A 67 -0.26 1.73 11.82
CA PHE A 67 -0.11 2.26 10.47
C PHE A 67 -1.49 2.60 9.89
N ASN A 68 -1.84 3.88 9.91
CA ASN A 68 -3.15 4.37 9.49
C ASN A 68 -3.11 4.87 8.05
N LYS A 69 -3.77 4.14 7.14
CA LYS A 69 -3.95 4.58 5.74
C LYS A 69 -5.19 5.47 5.63
N ILE A 70 -4.99 6.75 5.34
CA ILE A 70 -6.06 7.72 5.14
C ILE A 70 -6.69 7.53 3.75
N GLN A 71 -5.86 7.33 2.71
CA GLN A 71 -6.33 6.99 1.36
C GLN A 71 -5.47 5.85 0.82
N CYS A 72 -6.13 4.82 0.30
CA CYS A 72 -5.45 3.74 -0.42
C CYS A 72 -6.20 3.36 -1.70
N PHE A 73 -5.45 3.19 -2.79
CA PHE A 73 -5.88 2.47 -3.99
C PHE A 73 -6.10 0.95 -3.76
N CYS A 74 -5.79 0.47 -2.56
CA CYS A 74 -5.93 -0.92 -2.15
C CYS A 74 -7.41 -1.32 -2.25
N PHE A 75 -7.69 -2.54 -2.71
CA PHE A 75 -9.02 -3.15 -2.72
C PHE A 75 -10.05 -2.56 -3.69
N GLU A 76 -9.67 -1.57 -4.50
CA GLU A 76 -10.45 -1.16 -5.66
C GLU A 76 -9.82 -1.74 -6.92
N GLU A 77 -10.66 -2.24 -7.83
CA GLU A 77 -10.20 -2.69 -9.14
C GLU A 77 -9.73 -1.47 -9.93
N GLN A 78 -8.47 -1.50 -10.35
CA GLN A 78 -7.86 -0.48 -11.18
C GLN A 78 -7.77 -1.02 -12.60
N GLN A 79 -8.32 -0.31 -13.58
CA GLN A 79 -8.13 -0.62 -14.99
C GLN A 79 -7.04 0.31 -15.54
N LEU A 80 -6.02 -0.28 -16.16
CA LEU A 80 -5.06 0.45 -16.99
C LEU A 80 -5.25 0.05 -18.45
N ASN A 81 -5.44 1.05 -19.31
CA ASN A 81 -5.50 0.91 -20.75
C ASN A 81 -4.14 0.48 -21.31
N ALA A 82 -4.13 0.16 -22.60
CA ALA A 82 -2.92 -0.21 -23.32
C ALA A 82 -1.85 0.89 -23.18
N ASN A 83 -0.64 0.52 -22.75
CA ASN A 83 0.50 1.43 -22.58
C ASN A 83 0.29 2.59 -21.59
N GLU A 84 -0.80 2.56 -20.79
CA GLU A 84 -1.11 3.58 -19.80
C GLU A 84 -0.17 3.49 -18.60
N GLU A 85 0.28 4.65 -18.13
CA GLU A 85 1.09 4.81 -16.92
C GLU A 85 0.41 5.82 -16.00
N VAL A 86 0.23 5.46 -14.73
CA VAL A 86 -0.38 6.31 -13.71
C VAL A 86 0.42 6.30 -12.43
N ASP A 87 0.34 7.39 -11.68
CA ASP A 87 0.84 7.48 -10.31
C ASP A 87 -0.30 7.24 -9.31
N LEU A 88 -0.09 6.27 -8.43
CA LEU A 88 -1.01 5.83 -7.40
C LEU A 88 -0.58 6.40 -6.05
N PRO A 89 -1.31 7.38 -5.49
CA PRO A 89 -0.98 7.96 -4.20
C PRO A 89 -1.31 7.01 -3.04
N VAL A 90 -0.46 7.02 -2.02
CA VAL A 90 -0.70 6.42 -0.71
C VAL A 90 -0.55 7.50 0.33
N PHE A 91 -1.64 7.78 1.04
CA PHE A 91 -1.67 8.79 2.10
C PHE A 91 -1.88 8.12 3.45
N PHE A 92 -0.93 8.30 4.38
CA PHE A 92 -0.92 7.59 5.65
C PHE A 92 -0.25 8.39 6.77
N PHE A 93 -0.37 7.91 8.01
CA PHE A 93 0.45 8.32 9.15
C PHE A 93 0.69 7.13 10.08
N ILE A 94 1.69 7.24 10.95
CA ILE A 94 1.92 6.28 12.04
C ILE A 94 1.34 6.88 13.32
N ASP A 95 0.48 6.15 14.03
CA ASP A 95 -0.12 6.61 15.28
C ASP A 95 0.96 6.93 16.34
N PRO A 96 0.90 8.08 17.04
CA PRO A 96 1.83 8.43 18.11
C PRO A 96 2.00 7.38 19.21
N GLU A 97 0.99 6.54 19.48
CA GLU A 97 1.04 5.45 20.46
C GLU A 97 2.06 4.36 20.08
N PHE A 98 2.51 4.32 18.81
CA PHE A 98 3.66 3.50 18.37
C PHE A 98 4.90 3.72 19.26
N ASN A 99 5.12 4.96 19.72
CA ASN A 99 6.25 5.30 20.57
C ASN A 99 6.17 4.71 21.98
N ARG A 100 4.99 4.26 22.40
CA ARG A 100 4.73 3.75 23.75
C ARG A 100 4.65 2.23 23.80
N ASP A 101 4.62 1.54 22.65
CA ASP A 101 4.59 0.09 22.60
C ASP A 101 5.99 -0.49 22.93
N PRO A 102 6.15 -1.25 24.03
CA PRO A 102 7.43 -1.86 24.40
C PRO A 102 7.97 -2.83 23.34
N PHE A 103 7.10 -3.50 22.58
CA PHE A 103 7.51 -4.44 21.52
C PHE A 103 8.02 -3.73 20.27
N LEU A 104 7.68 -2.45 20.10
CA LEU A 104 8.11 -1.64 18.97
C LEU A 104 9.09 -0.56 19.38
N PHE A 105 9.61 -0.58 20.61
CA PHE A 105 10.48 0.47 21.14
C PHE A 105 11.75 0.67 20.28
N ASP A 106 12.33 -0.41 19.76
CA ASP A 106 13.55 -0.37 18.93
C ASP A 106 13.29 -0.46 17.41
N VAL A 107 12.02 -0.55 16.99
CA VAL A 107 11.64 -0.67 15.57
C VAL A 107 11.73 0.69 14.86
N ASN A 108 12.82 0.94 14.15
CA ASN A 108 13.01 2.20 13.40
C ASN A 108 12.72 2.09 11.91
N GLU A 109 12.31 0.91 11.44
CA GLU A 109 11.94 0.65 10.05
C GLU A 109 10.59 -0.05 9.98
N ILE A 110 9.72 0.44 9.10
CA ILE A 110 8.46 -0.19 8.71
C ILE A 110 8.52 -0.41 7.20
N ILE A 111 8.17 -1.60 6.73
CA ILE A 111 8.06 -1.91 5.31
C ILE A 111 6.58 -1.93 4.94
N LEU A 112 6.21 -1.09 3.99
CA LEU A 112 4.92 -1.14 3.31
C LEU A 112 5.13 -1.84 1.97
N SER A 113 4.75 -3.12 1.90
CA SER A 113 4.85 -3.92 0.69
C SER A 113 3.49 -4.04 0.02
N TYR A 114 3.44 -3.77 -1.28
CA TYR A 114 2.28 -3.95 -2.12
C TYR A 114 2.45 -5.13 -3.06
N ASN A 115 1.36 -5.87 -3.21
CA ASN A 115 1.25 -7.02 -4.09
C ASN A 115 0.06 -6.84 -5.02
N PHE A 116 0.31 -6.80 -6.33
CA PHE A 116 -0.72 -6.62 -7.34
C PHE A 116 -1.07 -7.94 -8.06
N PHE A 117 -2.37 -8.14 -8.28
CA PHE A 117 -2.93 -9.31 -8.95
C PHE A 117 -3.79 -8.89 -10.13
N GLU A 118 -3.67 -9.56 -11.27
CA GLU A 118 -4.58 -9.41 -12.39
C GLU A 118 -5.97 -9.93 -12.01
N THR A 119 -7.00 -9.12 -12.19
CA THR A 119 -8.39 -9.55 -12.06
C THR A 119 -8.90 -9.95 -13.45
N LYS A 120 -9.22 -11.23 -13.61
CA LYS A 120 -10.07 -11.69 -14.73
C LYS A 120 -11.52 -11.54 -14.31
N GLU A 121 -12.45 -11.46 -15.26
CA GLU A 121 -13.89 -11.52 -14.96
C GLU A 121 -14.19 -12.68 -13.98
N GLY A 122 -14.72 -12.34 -12.81
CA GLY A 122 -15.06 -13.30 -11.74
C GLY A 122 -14.00 -13.47 -10.63
N PHE A 123 -12.85 -12.80 -10.67
CA PHE A 123 -11.86 -12.88 -9.59
C PHE A 123 -12.30 -12.03 -8.38
N LYS A 124 -12.69 -12.69 -7.29
CA LYS A 124 -12.95 -12.04 -5.99
C LYS A 124 -11.76 -12.29 -5.07
N LEU A 125 -11.16 -11.22 -4.54
CA LEU A 125 -10.20 -11.37 -3.45
C LEU A 125 -10.89 -11.98 -2.23
N PRO A 126 -10.25 -12.94 -1.54
CA PRO A 126 -10.69 -13.33 -0.21
C PRO A 126 -10.57 -12.09 0.69
N LYS A 127 -11.70 -11.62 1.23
CA LYS A 127 -11.68 -10.52 2.20
C LYS A 127 -10.91 -10.98 3.45
N PRO A 128 -9.93 -10.21 3.95
CA PRO A 128 -9.31 -10.50 5.21
C PRO A 128 -10.38 -10.61 6.32
N PRO A 129 -10.26 -11.56 7.26
CA PRO A 129 -11.16 -11.62 8.41
C PRO A 129 -11.14 -10.27 9.15
N GLY A 130 -12.30 -9.62 9.28
CA GLY A 130 -12.43 -8.32 9.98
C GLY A 130 -12.49 -7.07 9.09
N PHE A 131 -12.41 -7.19 7.76
CA PHE A 131 -12.56 -6.02 6.87
C PHE A 131 -14.03 -5.55 6.79
N ARG A 132 -14.37 -4.44 7.47
CA ARG A 132 -15.63 -3.70 7.26
C ARG A 132 -15.40 -2.66 6.18
N ALA A 133 -15.92 -2.92 4.97
CA ALA A 133 -15.98 -1.90 3.94
C ALA A 133 -16.98 -0.82 4.38
N HIS A 134 -16.48 0.34 4.81
CA HIS A 134 -17.30 1.54 4.94
C HIS A 134 -17.51 2.12 3.55
N TYR A 135 -18.53 1.65 2.84
CA TYR A 135 -19.05 2.36 1.68
C TYR A 135 -19.94 3.49 2.20
N PRO A 136 -19.69 4.76 1.85
CA PRO A 136 -20.71 5.80 2.03
C PRO A 136 -21.88 5.43 1.11
N THR A 137 -23.02 5.10 1.72
CA THR A 137 -24.30 5.02 1.01
C THR A 137 -24.62 6.42 0.49
N SER A 138 -24.85 6.52 -0.82
CA SER A 138 -25.45 7.71 -1.44
C SER A 138 -26.80 8.05 -0.82
#